data_AF-A0AAW8Q075-F1
#
_entry.id   AF-A0AAW8Q075-F1
#
_cell.length_a   1.000
_cell.length_b   1.000
_cell.length_c   1.000
_cell.angle_alpha   90.00
_cell.angle_beta   90.00
_cell.angle_gamma   90.00
#
_symmetry.space_group_name_H-M   'P 1'
#
loop_
_entity.id
_entity.type
_entity.pdbx_description
1 polymer ?
#
loop_
_entity_poly.entity_id
_entity_poly.type
_entity_poly.pdbx_seq_one_letter_code
_entity_poly.pdbx_strand_id
1 'polypeptide(L)'
;MLTVTNTAVLPSNETQKCVALAMAEVIKKSQAGTRLAEFPYATAFFRHFFGTTTPSRLQLTSICHSPDMTIPAIKAELDTFIDSNGNTYTNLCSSFKEAAFPCLIGLDRFDARYDLKSAQKGNVERKLKAKQQSKADELKSQMMALPPAELPAWVRETEEHLSSHEQLSMLSDWHKEKANDDLPFHDLFIGMGAMEVALDLSYI
;
A
#
# COMPACT_ATOMS: atom_id res chain seq x y z
N MET A 1 -12.79 4.68 -36.21
CA MET A 1 -14.08 4.40 -35.52
C MET A 1 -14.08 2.95 -35.11
N LEU A 2 -13.82 2.64 -33.84
CA LEU A 2 -13.98 1.28 -33.31
C LEU A 2 -15.45 1.11 -32.97
N THR A 3 -16.14 0.27 -33.73
CA THR A 3 -17.51 -0.16 -33.44
C THR A 3 -17.48 -0.99 -32.16
N VAL A 4 -17.95 -0.40 -31.06
CA VAL A 4 -18.20 -1.12 -29.81
C VAL A 4 -19.33 -2.10 -30.09
N THR A 5 -18.98 -3.36 -30.34
CA THR A 5 -19.94 -4.46 -30.34
C THR A 5 -20.48 -4.58 -28.92
N ASN A 6 -21.70 -4.10 -28.71
CA ASN A 6 -22.47 -4.29 -27.49
C ASN A 6 -22.84 -5.77 -27.39
N THR A 7 -21.88 -6.63 -27.05
CA THR A 7 -22.16 -7.99 -26.62
C THR A 7 -22.83 -7.84 -25.27
N ALA A 8 -24.16 -7.91 -25.25
CA ALA A 8 -24.92 -8.07 -24.03
C ALA A 8 -24.28 -9.25 -23.28
N VAL A 9 -23.61 -8.94 -22.17
CA VAL A 9 -23.00 -9.95 -21.28
C VAL A 9 -24.17 -10.68 -20.65
N LEU A 10 -24.65 -11.73 -21.34
CA LEU A 10 -25.69 -12.60 -20.82
C LEU A 10 -25.12 -13.30 -19.59
N PRO A 11 -25.82 -13.28 -18.44
CA PRO A 11 -25.38 -14.00 -17.27
C PRO A 11 -25.20 -15.49 -17.61
N SER A 12 -24.01 -16.03 -17.39
CA SER A 12 -23.70 -17.43 -17.70
C SER A 12 -24.21 -18.41 -16.63
N ASN A 13 -24.61 -17.88 -15.47
CA ASN A 13 -25.14 -18.63 -14.32
C ASN A 13 -26.31 -17.87 -13.69
N GLU A 14 -27.29 -18.59 -13.13
CA GLU A 14 -28.44 -18.03 -12.42
C GLU A 14 -28.01 -17.09 -11.28
N THR A 15 -26.90 -17.39 -10.59
CA THR A 15 -26.34 -16.52 -9.54
C THR A 15 -26.02 -15.13 -10.09
N GLN A 16 -25.26 -15.06 -11.19
CA GLN A 16 -24.90 -13.82 -11.87
C GLN A 16 -26.14 -13.05 -12.35
N LYS A 17 -27.14 -13.77 -12.86
CA LYS A 17 -28.41 -13.19 -13.30
C LYS A 17 -29.15 -12.53 -12.14
N CYS A 18 -29.27 -13.22 -11.00
CA CYS A 18 -29.93 -12.69 -9.82
C CYS A 18 -29.19 -11.48 -9.24
N VAL A 19 -27.84 -11.48 -9.27
CA VAL A 19 -27.03 -10.31 -8.87
C VAL A 19 -27.30 -9.12 -9.79
N ALA A 20 -27.26 -9.33 -11.12
CA ALA A 20 -27.54 -8.27 -12.09
C ALA A 20 -28.96 -7.68 -11.94
N LEU A 21 -29.96 -8.54 -11.72
CA LEU A 21 -31.34 -8.12 -11.46
C LEU A 21 -31.47 -7.35 -10.14
N ALA A 22 -30.79 -7.80 -9.09
CA ALA A 22 -30.78 -7.12 -7.80
C ALA A 22 -30.20 -5.71 -7.91
N MET A 23 -29.04 -5.57 -8.55
CA MET A 23 -28.40 -4.27 -8.79
C MET A 23 -29.29 -3.35 -9.63
N ALA A 24 -29.81 -3.84 -10.76
CA ALA A 24 -30.68 -3.05 -11.64
C ALA A 24 -31.91 -2.52 -10.91
N GLU A 25 -32.50 -3.34 -10.02
CA GLU A 25 -33.66 -2.91 -9.24
C GLU A 25 -33.32 -1.83 -8.22
N VAL A 26 -32.22 -1.98 -7.49
CA VAL A 26 -31.79 -0.98 -6.49
C VAL A 26 -31.44 0.34 -7.18
N ILE A 27 -30.73 0.29 -8.30
CA ILE A 27 -30.41 1.47 -9.12
C ILE A 27 -31.70 2.16 -9.59
N LYS A 28 -32.66 1.40 -10.11
CA LYS A 28 -33.95 1.94 -10.57
C LYS A 28 -34.73 2.62 -9.44
N LYS A 29 -34.77 2.01 -8.24
CA LYS A 29 -35.43 2.60 -7.07
C LYS A 29 -34.72 3.85 -6.57
N SER A 30 -33.40 3.84 -6.55
CA SER A 30 -32.57 5.00 -6.20
C SER A 30 -32.83 6.17 -7.15
N GLN A 31 -32.84 5.92 -8.47
CA GLN A 31 -33.15 6.93 -9.48
C GLN A 31 -34.59 7.45 -9.40
N ALA A 32 -35.54 6.62 -8.98
CA ALA A 32 -36.93 7.01 -8.76
C ALA A 32 -37.16 7.79 -7.44
N GLY A 33 -36.12 7.98 -6.61
CA GLY A 33 -36.23 8.65 -5.31
C GLY A 33 -36.98 7.82 -4.25
N THR A 34 -37.14 6.52 -4.47
CA THR A 34 -37.85 5.64 -3.54
C THR A 34 -36.96 5.31 -2.35
N ARG A 35 -37.52 5.28 -1.14
CA ARG A 35 -36.79 4.85 0.07
C ARG A 35 -36.24 3.43 -0.10
N LEU A 36 -34.93 3.28 0.04
CA LEU A 36 -34.24 1.99 0.02
C LEU A 36 -34.38 1.28 1.39
N ALA A 37 -34.37 -0.04 1.36
CA ALA A 37 -34.29 -0.85 2.58
C ALA A 37 -32.89 -0.74 3.22
N GLU A 38 -32.74 -1.21 4.46
CA GLU A 38 -31.45 -1.20 5.19
C GLU A 38 -30.33 -1.99 4.47
N PHE A 39 -30.69 -3.06 3.76
CA PHE A 39 -29.80 -3.88 2.94
C PHE A 39 -30.44 -4.10 1.56
N PRO A 40 -30.43 -3.09 0.68
CA PRO A 40 -31.27 -3.07 -0.51
C PRO A 40 -30.85 -4.12 -1.56
N TYR A 41 -29.55 -4.34 -1.75
CA TYR A 41 -29.02 -5.29 -2.74
C TYR A 41 -29.19 -6.72 -2.29
N ALA A 42 -28.84 -7.04 -1.04
CA ALA A 42 -29.01 -8.39 -0.50
C ALA A 42 -30.49 -8.79 -0.44
N THR A 43 -31.38 -7.85 -0.07
CA THR A 43 -32.82 -8.11 -0.04
C THR A 43 -33.38 -8.37 -1.43
N ALA A 44 -32.96 -7.59 -2.43
CA ALA A 44 -33.37 -7.81 -3.82
C ALA A 44 -32.82 -9.13 -4.37
N PHE A 45 -31.55 -9.44 -4.09
CA PHE A 45 -30.91 -10.69 -4.46
C PHE A 45 -31.64 -11.90 -3.87
N PHE A 46 -31.94 -11.90 -2.57
CA PHE A 46 -32.66 -13.02 -1.95
C PHE A 46 -34.03 -13.25 -2.59
N ARG A 47 -34.75 -12.19 -2.92
CA ARG A 47 -36.04 -12.34 -3.60
C ARG A 47 -35.90 -12.94 -4.99
N HIS A 48 -34.88 -12.56 -5.77
CA HIS A 48 -34.65 -13.11 -7.10
C HIS A 48 -34.11 -14.55 -7.07
N PHE A 49 -33.22 -14.87 -6.13
CA PHE A 49 -32.52 -16.17 -6.08
C PHE A 49 -33.27 -17.23 -5.28
N PHE A 50 -33.87 -16.86 -4.13
CA PHE A 50 -34.59 -17.78 -3.25
C PHE A 50 -36.12 -17.62 -3.30
N GLY A 51 -36.63 -16.60 -4.00
CA GLY A 51 -38.07 -16.28 -4.01
C GLY A 51 -38.58 -15.64 -2.71
N THR A 52 -37.70 -15.31 -1.76
CA THR A 52 -38.06 -14.76 -0.44
C THR A 52 -37.05 -13.71 0.01
N THR A 53 -37.46 -12.74 0.81
CA THR A 53 -36.56 -11.72 1.38
C THR A 53 -35.81 -12.19 2.63
N THR A 54 -36.23 -13.32 3.20
CA THR A 54 -35.70 -13.88 4.45
C THR A 54 -35.46 -15.38 4.28
N PRO A 55 -34.43 -15.78 3.53
CA PRO A 55 -34.07 -17.19 3.36
C PRO A 55 -33.64 -17.82 4.69
N SER A 56 -33.87 -19.12 4.82
CA SER A 56 -33.44 -19.86 6.00
C SER A 56 -31.92 -20.03 6.03
N ARG A 57 -31.37 -20.33 7.21
CA ARG A 57 -29.94 -20.62 7.37
C ARG A 57 -29.46 -21.74 6.44
N LEU A 58 -30.28 -22.77 6.24
CA LEU A 58 -29.97 -23.88 5.35
C LEU A 58 -29.80 -23.42 3.90
N GLN A 59 -30.67 -22.53 3.41
CA GLN A 59 -30.58 -21.99 2.05
C GLN A 59 -29.34 -21.10 1.87
N LEU A 60 -28.93 -20.38 2.92
CA LEU A 60 -27.76 -19.51 2.90
C LEU A 60 -26.42 -20.27 2.92
N THR A 61 -26.43 -21.58 3.17
CA THR A 61 -25.19 -22.39 3.16
C THR A 61 -24.48 -22.39 1.82
N SER A 62 -25.20 -22.17 0.70
CA SER A 62 -24.60 -22.02 -0.62
C SER A 62 -23.85 -20.70 -0.82
N ILE A 63 -24.11 -19.71 0.04
CA ILE A 63 -23.57 -18.34 -0.03
C ILE A 63 -22.48 -18.14 1.02
N CYS A 64 -22.65 -18.70 2.22
CA CYS A 64 -21.66 -18.62 3.31
C CYS A 64 -21.66 -19.91 4.14
N HIS A 65 -20.49 -20.54 4.25
CA HIS A 65 -20.28 -21.75 5.06
C HIS A 65 -19.90 -21.46 6.51
N SER A 66 -19.64 -20.20 6.89
CA SER A 66 -19.18 -19.86 8.23
C SER A 66 -20.26 -20.15 9.28
N PRO A 67 -20.07 -21.12 10.19
CA PRO A 67 -21.08 -21.51 11.16
C PRO A 67 -21.37 -20.39 12.17
N ASP A 68 -20.39 -19.52 12.43
CA ASP A 68 -20.44 -18.48 13.46
C ASP A 68 -21.18 -17.21 12.99
N MET A 69 -21.32 -17.02 11.68
CA MET A 69 -22.02 -15.84 11.15
C MET A 69 -23.54 -15.97 11.30
N THR A 70 -24.18 -14.94 11.85
CA THR A 70 -25.65 -14.89 11.92
C THR A 70 -26.27 -14.53 10.55
N ILE A 71 -27.57 -14.80 10.37
CA ILE A 71 -28.29 -14.44 9.12
C ILE A 71 -28.19 -12.94 8.81
N PRO A 72 -28.37 -12.02 9.78
CA PRO A 72 -28.19 -10.59 9.53
C PRO A 72 -26.76 -10.23 9.11
N ALA A 73 -25.75 -10.88 9.69
CA ALA A 73 -24.35 -10.65 9.33
C ALA A 73 -24.05 -11.09 7.88
N ILE A 74 -24.54 -12.26 7.47
CA ILE A 74 -24.44 -12.70 6.06
C ILE A 74 -25.14 -11.71 5.14
N LYS A 75 -26.32 -11.23 5.53
CA LYS A 75 -27.09 -10.29 4.72
C LYS A 75 -26.33 -8.98 4.52
N ALA A 76 -25.76 -8.41 5.58
CA ALA A 76 -24.97 -7.18 5.51
C ALA A 76 -23.70 -7.35 4.66
N GLU A 77 -23.01 -8.48 4.83
CA GLU A 77 -21.79 -8.79 4.09
C GLU A 77 -22.08 -9.00 2.59
N LEU A 78 -23.18 -9.70 2.27
CA LEU A 78 -23.65 -9.86 0.90
C LEU A 78 -24.07 -8.53 0.26
N ASP A 79 -24.72 -7.65 1.02
CA ASP A 79 -25.14 -6.33 0.54
C ASP A 79 -23.92 -5.49 0.13
N THR A 80 -22.92 -5.44 1.02
CA THR A 80 -21.65 -4.74 0.79
C THR A 80 -20.87 -5.37 -0.38
N PHE A 81 -20.89 -6.70 -0.51
CA PHE A 81 -20.26 -7.39 -1.62
C PHE A 81 -20.89 -7.03 -2.97
N ILE A 82 -22.22 -6.98 -3.06
CA ILE A 82 -22.92 -6.64 -4.31
C ILE A 82 -22.75 -5.16 -4.63
N ASP A 83 -22.89 -4.27 -3.64
CA ASP A 83 -22.73 -2.82 -3.83
C ASP A 83 -21.31 -2.44 -4.32
N SER A 84 -20.29 -3.14 -3.82
CA SER A 84 -18.90 -2.98 -4.27
C SER A 84 -18.57 -3.64 -5.61
N ASN A 85 -19.57 -4.17 -6.33
CA ASN A 85 -19.38 -4.98 -7.55
C ASN A 85 -18.42 -6.17 -7.34
N GLY A 86 -18.40 -6.74 -6.14
CA GLY A 86 -17.57 -7.89 -5.79
C GLY A 86 -16.15 -7.57 -5.31
N ASN A 87 -15.76 -6.29 -5.17
CA ASN A 87 -14.40 -5.89 -4.80
C ASN A 87 -14.13 -5.92 -3.28
N THR A 88 -15.16 -6.00 -2.43
CA THR A 88 -14.96 -6.02 -0.98
C THR A 88 -14.59 -7.42 -0.48
N TYR A 89 -13.60 -7.47 0.43
CA TYR A 89 -13.26 -8.69 1.16
C TYR A 89 -14.43 -9.14 2.04
N THR A 90 -14.84 -10.39 1.88
CA THR A 90 -15.97 -10.98 2.60
C THR A 90 -15.72 -12.44 2.93
N ASN A 91 -16.45 -12.98 3.91
CA ASN A 91 -16.43 -14.39 4.32
C ASN A 91 -17.39 -15.28 3.51
N LEU A 92 -17.97 -14.74 2.43
CA LEU A 92 -18.80 -15.50 1.50
C LEU A 92 -17.98 -16.63 0.83
N CYS A 93 -18.65 -17.69 0.40
CA CYS A 93 -18.03 -18.82 -0.27
C CYS A 93 -17.33 -18.37 -1.56
N SER A 94 -16.12 -18.86 -1.81
CA SER A 94 -15.38 -18.55 -3.04
C SER A 94 -16.17 -18.93 -4.30
N SER A 95 -16.80 -20.10 -4.31
CA SER A 95 -17.67 -20.56 -5.40
C SER A 95 -18.82 -19.59 -5.69
N PHE A 96 -19.41 -18.99 -4.66
CA PHE A 96 -20.45 -17.97 -4.81
C PHE A 96 -19.87 -16.68 -5.42
N LYS A 97 -18.73 -16.20 -4.93
CA LYS A 97 -18.09 -14.98 -5.45
C LYS A 97 -17.73 -15.12 -6.93
N GLU A 98 -17.14 -16.25 -7.29
CA GLU A 98 -16.79 -16.58 -8.68
C GLU A 98 -18.03 -16.66 -9.57
N ALA A 99 -19.13 -17.23 -9.07
CA ALA A 99 -20.39 -17.29 -9.81
C ALA A 99 -21.10 -15.92 -9.93
N ALA A 100 -20.98 -15.06 -8.92
CA ALA A 100 -21.60 -13.73 -8.88
C ALA A 100 -20.87 -12.73 -9.79
N PHE A 101 -19.53 -12.71 -9.74
CA PHE A 101 -18.68 -11.80 -10.51
C PHE A 101 -17.54 -12.57 -11.20
N PRO A 102 -17.84 -13.35 -12.26
CA PRO A 102 -16.84 -14.16 -12.95
C PRO A 102 -15.72 -13.33 -13.59
N CYS A 103 -15.98 -12.06 -13.90
CA CYS A 103 -14.99 -11.13 -14.42
C CYS A 103 -13.86 -10.83 -13.42
N LEU A 104 -14.07 -11.04 -12.12
CA LEU A 104 -13.04 -10.84 -11.08
C LEU A 104 -12.13 -12.05 -10.90
N ILE A 105 -12.46 -13.18 -11.52
CA ILE A 105 -11.66 -14.40 -11.45
C ILE A 105 -10.31 -14.15 -12.14
N GLY A 106 -9.25 -14.08 -11.34
CA GLY A 106 -7.87 -13.91 -11.83
C GLY A 106 -7.31 -12.49 -11.78
N LEU A 107 -8.13 -11.47 -11.47
CA LEU A 107 -7.64 -10.11 -11.17
C LEU A 107 -6.78 -10.09 -9.90
N ASP A 108 -7.21 -10.80 -8.85
CA ASP A 108 -6.43 -10.98 -7.61
C ASP A 108 -5.04 -11.59 -7.84
N ARG A 109 -4.86 -12.44 -8.86
CA ARG A 109 -3.54 -13.03 -9.16
C ARG A 109 -2.58 -12.02 -9.79
N PHE A 110 -3.09 -11.00 -10.46
CA PHE A 110 -2.26 -9.98 -11.10
C PHE A 110 -1.83 -8.95 -10.06
N ASP A 111 -2.76 -8.45 -9.25
CA ASP A 111 -2.49 -7.42 -8.25
C ASP A 111 -1.70 -7.99 -7.05
N ALA A 112 -2.05 -9.17 -6.53
CA ALA A 112 -1.30 -9.78 -5.43
C ALA A 112 0.16 -10.11 -5.81
N ARG A 113 0.44 -10.42 -7.09
CA ARG A 113 1.81 -10.65 -7.58
C ARG A 113 2.58 -9.34 -7.77
N TYR A 114 1.90 -8.26 -8.11
CA TYR A 114 2.49 -6.93 -8.24
C TYR A 114 2.87 -6.38 -6.86
N ASP A 115 1.95 -6.47 -5.90
CA ASP A 115 2.17 -6.02 -4.51
C ASP A 115 3.27 -6.80 -3.81
N LEU A 116 3.35 -8.13 -3.99
CA LEU A 116 4.44 -8.91 -3.41
C LEU A 116 5.81 -8.53 -3.98
N LYS A 117 5.89 -8.30 -5.30
CA LYS A 117 7.15 -7.88 -5.94
C LYS A 117 7.54 -6.46 -5.52
N SER A 118 6.58 -5.55 -5.40
CA SER A 118 6.79 -4.19 -4.91
C SER A 118 7.27 -4.19 -3.45
N ALA A 119 6.61 -4.96 -2.58
CA ALA A 119 6.97 -5.11 -1.17
C ALA A 119 8.35 -5.77 -0.99
N GLN A 120 8.69 -6.77 -1.80
CA GLN A 120 10.02 -7.40 -1.80
C GLN A 120 11.10 -6.39 -2.24
N LYS A 121 10.85 -5.62 -3.30
CA LYS A 121 11.78 -4.58 -3.76
C LYS A 121 11.98 -3.49 -2.70
N GLY A 122 10.91 -3.01 -2.08
CA GLY A 122 10.97 -2.01 -1.01
C GLY A 122 11.72 -2.50 0.23
N ASN A 123 11.57 -3.78 0.61
CA ASN A 123 12.32 -4.36 1.73
C ASN A 123 13.82 -4.52 1.44
N VAL A 124 14.19 -4.86 0.20
CA VAL A 124 15.60 -4.93 -0.21
C VAL A 124 16.22 -3.53 -0.21
N GLU A 125 15.53 -2.53 -0.76
CA GLU A 125 15.99 -1.14 -0.77
C GLU A 125 16.14 -0.57 0.65
N ARG A 126 15.19 -0.83 1.55
CA ARG A 126 15.29 -0.43 2.97
C ARG A 126 16.47 -1.08 3.67
N LYS A 127 16.70 -2.38 3.47
CA LYS A 127 17.85 -3.09 4.06
C LYS A 127 19.18 -2.55 3.52
N LEU A 128 19.25 -2.22 2.24
CA LEU A 128 20.44 -1.63 1.64
C LEU A 128 20.71 -0.24 2.22
N LYS A 129 19.69 0.63 2.30
CA LYS A 129 19.79 1.95 2.93
C LYS A 129 20.20 1.87 4.40
N ALA A 130 19.62 0.94 5.17
CA ALA A 130 19.99 0.73 6.57
C ALA A 130 21.45 0.29 6.73
N LYS A 131 21.95 -0.55 5.82
CA LYS A 131 23.37 -0.97 5.82
C LYS A 131 24.31 0.17 5.45
N GLN A 132 23.94 1.00 4.46
CA GLN A 132 24.71 2.19 4.09
C GLN A 132 24.73 3.21 5.23
N GLN A 133 23.59 3.48 5.86
CA GLN A 133 23.49 4.37 7.01
C GLN A 133 24.34 3.87 8.18
N SER A 134 24.27 2.57 8.52
CA SER A 134 25.09 2.00 9.58
C SER A 134 26.59 2.13 9.32
N LYS A 135 27.04 2.01 8.06
CA LYS A 135 28.45 2.21 7.70
C LYS A 135 28.84 3.70 7.80
N ALA A 136 27.96 4.61 7.39
CA ALA A 136 28.18 6.05 7.52
C ALA A 136 28.25 6.47 8.99
N ASP A 137 27.38 5.94 9.84
CA ASP A 137 27.36 6.21 11.28
C ASP A 137 28.63 5.68 11.98
N GLU A 138 29.14 4.51 11.55
CA GLU A 138 30.42 3.95 12.03
C GLU A 138 31.60 4.84 11.65
N LEU A 139 31.69 5.28 10.38
CA LEU A 139 32.75 6.19 9.90
C LEU A 139 32.69 7.54 10.61
N LYS A 140 31.48 8.06 10.85
CA LYS A 140 31.28 9.29 11.64
C LYS A 140 31.79 9.12 13.06
N SER A 141 31.45 8.02 13.73
CA SER A 141 31.92 7.73 15.09
C SER A 141 33.45 7.68 15.17
N GLN A 142 34.09 7.04 14.18
CA GLN A 142 35.55 7.02 14.06
C GLN A 142 36.12 8.43 13.91
N MET A 143 35.57 9.25 13.01
CA MET A 143 36.00 10.64 12.78
C MET A 143 35.90 11.51 14.04
N MET A 144 34.82 11.38 14.82
CA MET A 144 34.63 12.16 16.06
C MET A 144 35.67 11.85 17.14
N ALA A 145 36.29 10.66 17.08
CA ALA A 145 37.36 10.26 17.99
C ALA A 145 38.77 10.66 17.50
N LEU A 146 38.92 11.08 16.24
CA LEU A 146 40.21 11.45 15.67
C LEU A 146 40.65 12.86 16.09
N PRO A 147 41.97 13.10 16.22
CA PRO A 147 42.52 14.44 16.40
C PRO A 147 42.36 15.29 15.11
N PRO A 148 42.28 16.63 15.22
CA PRO A 148 42.07 17.53 14.08
C PRO A 148 43.08 17.31 12.93
N ALA A 149 44.34 17.01 13.27
CA ALA A 149 45.42 16.77 12.33
C ALA A 149 45.20 15.55 11.40
N GLU A 150 44.32 14.61 11.77
CA GLU A 150 44.05 13.39 11.01
C GLU A 150 42.78 13.46 10.15
N LEU A 151 42.01 14.56 10.24
CA LEU A 151 40.80 14.79 9.43
C LEU A 151 41.06 14.74 7.90
N PRO A 152 42.14 15.31 7.35
CA PRO A 152 42.41 15.24 5.91
C PRO A 152 42.71 13.82 5.43
N ALA A 153 43.34 12.99 6.27
CA ALA A 153 43.59 11.58 5.97
C ALA A 153 42.28 10.78 5.96
N TRP A 154 41.41 11.03 6.94
CA TRP A 154 40.08 10.41 7.01
C TRP A 154 39.19 10.76 5.81
N VAL A 155 39.22 12.01 5.31
CA VAL A 155 38.45 12.39 4.11
C VAL A 155 38.93 11.62 2.87
N ARG A 156 40.24 11.41 2.72
CA ARG A 156 40.80 10.63 1.60
C ARG A 156 40.42 9.16 1.67
N GLU A 157 40.44 8.56 2.86
CA GLU A 157 40.10 7.15 3.05
C GLU A 157 38.60 6.87 2.87
N THR A 158 37.76 7.89 3.06
CA THR A 158 36.30 7.76 2.96
C THR A 158 35.70 8.21 1.62
N GLU A 159 36.49 8.75 0.71
CA GLU A 159 36.04 9.25 -0.60
C GLU A 159 35.39 8.15 -1.47
N GLU A 160 35.85 6.90 -1.33
CA GLU A 160 35.25 5.75 -2.03
C GLU A 160 33.95 5.25 -1.40
N HIS A 161 33.59 5.75 -0.21
CA HIS A 161 32.52 5.20 0.61
C HIS A 161 31.43 6.22 0.96
N LEU A 162 31.75 7.51 0.92
CA LEU A 162 30.85 8.61 1.25
C LEU A 162 30.82 9.60 0.09
N SER A 163 29.64 10.17 -0.15
CA SER A 163 29.52 11.32 -1.06
C SER A 163 30.15 12.57 -0.43
N SER A 164 30.60 13.52 -1.26
CA SER A 164 31.16 14.79 -0.78
C SER A 164 30.21 15.57 0.15
N HIS A 165 28.89 15.44 -0.08
CA HIS A 165 27.89 16.04 0.80
C HIS A 165 27.85 15.36 2.18
N GLU A 166 27.97 14.04 2.25
CA GLU A 166 28.01 13.30 3.52
C GLU A 166 29.28 13.63 4.30
N GLN A 167 30.43 13.71 3.62
CA GLN A 167 31.70 14.12 4.24
C GLN A 167 31.61 15.54 4.81
N LEU A 168 31.07 16.51 4.05
CA LEU A 168 30.87 17.88 4.54
C LEU A 168 29.88 17.95 5.72
N SER A 169 28.82 17.15 5.70
CA SER A 169 27.87 17.06 6.82
C SER A 169 28.54 16.52 8.08
N MET A 170 29.40 15.50 7.95
CA MET A 170 30.14 14.94 9.08
C MET A 170 31.16 15.94 9.63
N LEU A 171 31.94 16.60 8.77
CA LEU A 171 32.88 17.65 9.17
C LEU A 171 32.17 18.83 9.85
N SER A 172 30.95 19.17 9.42
CA SER A 172 30.11 20.17 10.11
C SER A 172 29.76 19.78 11.53
N ASP A 173 29.41 18.51 11.74
CA ASP A 173 29.06 18.00 13.07
C ASP A 173 30.31 17.94 13.98
N TRP A 174 31.47 17.56 13.44
CA TRP A 174 32.75 17.61 14.15
C TRP A 174 33.10 19.03 14.59
N HIS A 175 33.01 20.00 13.67
CA HIS A 175 33.28 21.42 13.96
C HIS A 175 32.35 21.96 15.05
N LYS A 176 31.05 21.64 15.00
CA LYS A 176 30.09 22.05 16.05
C LYS A 176 30.46 21.50 17.43
N GLU A 177 30.96 20.28 17.51
CA GLU A 177 31.29 19.65 18.80
C GLU A 177 32.66 20.13 19.35
N LYS A 178 33.61 20.46 18.46
CA LYS A 178 35.00 20.75 18.85
C LYS A 178 35.37 22.24 18.83
N ALA A 179 34.82 23.03 17.91
CA ALA A 179 35.27 24.41 17.70
C ALA A 179 34.68 25.42 18.70
N ASN A 180 33.57 25.10 19.39
CA ASN A 180 32.92 25.97 20.37
C ASN A 180 32.73 27.43 19.87
N ASP A 181 32.57 27.60 18.56
CA ASP A 181 32.41 28.87 17.86
C ASP A 181 30.93 29.09 17.51
N ASP A 182 30.45 30.33 17.68
CA ASP A 182 29.08 30.74 17.35
C ASP A 182 28.84 30.92 15.84
N LEU A 183 29.88 30.78 15.02
CA LEU A 183 29.81 30.97 13.57
C LEU A 183 29.27 29.71 12.88
N PRO A 184 28.22 29.83 12.05
CA PRO A 184 27.64 28.67 11.37
C PRO A 184 28.63 28.12 10.33
N PHE A 185 28.87 26.81 10.39
CA PHE A 185 29.79 26.08 9.50
C PHE A 185 29.63 26.39 8.01
N HIS A 186 28.39 26.62 7.57
CA HIS A 186 28.12 26.99 6.19
C HIS A 186 28.80 28.32 5.83
N ASP A 187 28.71 29.34 6.67
CA ASP A 187 29.26 30.67 6.39
C ASP A 187 30.80 30.68 6.34
N LEU A 188 31.44 29.75 7.06
CA LEU A 188 32.90 29.59 7.09
C LEU A 188 33.45 28.85 5.86
N PHE A 189 32.69 27.89 5.32
CA PHE A 189 33.19 26.93 4.34
C PHE A 189 32.34 26.88 3.04
N ILE A 190 31.60 27.96 2.72
CA ILE A 190 30.81 28.07 1.48
C ILE A 190 31.69 27.78 0.26
N GLY A 191 31.24 26.82 -0.56
CA GLY A 191 31.86 26.51 -1.84
C GLY A 191 33.16 25.69 -1.77
N MET A 192 33.61 25.34 -0.56
CA MET A 192 34.80 24.51 -0.35
C MET A 192 34.49 23.01 -0.45
N GLY A 193 35.44 22.25 -0.97
CA GLY A 193 35.37 20.79 -1.00
C GLY A 193 35.67 20.16 0.36
N ALA A 194 35.21 18.93 0.61
CA ALA A 194 35.42 18.24 1.89
C ALA A 194 36.90 18.17 2.34
N MET A 195 37.83 18.01 1.39
CA MET A 195 39.27 17.99 1.66
C MET A 195 39.81 19.36 2.08
N GLU A 196 39.36 20.44 1.44
CA GLU A 196 39.78 21.81 1.76
C GLU A 196 39.29 22.20 3.15
N VAL A 197 38.04 21.86 3.46
CA VAL A 197 37.46 22.07 4.79
C VAL A 197 38.20 21.25 5.85
N ALA A 198 38.50 19.97 5.60
CA ALA A 198 39.23 19.15 6.56
C ALA A 198 40.66 19.66 6.81
N LEU A 199 41.32 20.24 5.80
CA LEU A 199 42.63 20.87 5.95
C LEU A 199 42.53 22.12 6.82
N ASP A 200 41.56 22.98 6.60
CA ASP A 200 41.35 24.19 7.42
C ASP A 200 41.00 23.83 8.87
N LEU A 201 40.15 22.83 9.07
CA LEU A 201 39.80 22.31 10.39
C LEU A 201 40.97 21.64 11.11
N SER A 202 41.99 21.18 10.39
CA SER A 202 43.17 20.53 10.99
C SER A 202 44.11 21.48 11.74
N TYR A 203 43.92 22.80 11.54
CA TYR A 203 44.69 23.86 12.19
C TYR A 203 43.94 24.52 13.37
N ILE A 204 42.73 24.06 13.69
CA ILE A 204 41.93 24.47 14.86
C ILE A 204 42.36 23.65 16.08
#